data_AF-A0A975SU88-F1
#
_entry.id   AF-A0A975SU88-F1
#
_cell.length_a   1.000
_cell.length_b   1.000
_cell.length_c   1.000
_cell.angle_alpha   90.00
_cell.angle_beta   90.00
_cell.angle_gamma   90.00
#
_symmetry.space_group_name_H-M   'P 1'
#
loop_
_entity.id
_entity.type
_entity.pdbx_description
1 polymer ?
#
loop_
_entity_poly.entity_id
_entity_poly.type
_entity_poly.pdbx_seq_one_letter_code
_entity_poly.pdbx_strand_id
1 'polypeptide(L)'
;MFFSRKKSESEQPAEPTRPDPSGRKGRPTPTRKQAEAARQRPLVPSDRKAARKAARAKRDEAYRREQEALVTGDERWLPARDKGPVRRFVRDWVDARWSASEFILPVMVLFLAAMMIVSLFKIEAGMAATIVMGVTIVMYGFFGISIAEAALVWWHLKKKLADAFGADAIPRGTWFYTYSRMIMARMWRSPRPQVKRGEFPEVRHKKR
;
A
#
# COMPACT_ATOMS: atom_id res chain seq x y z
N MET A 1 4.69 15.50 -66.66
CA MET A 1 3.32 15.44 -66.11
C MET A 1 3.38 15.72 -64.61
N PHE A 2 3.02 16.96 -64.29
CA PHE A 2 2.55 17.56 -63.02
C PHE A 2 2.95 16.94 -61.66
N PHE A 3 3.89 17.65 -61.01
CA PHE A 3 4.00 17.81 -59.56
C PHE A 3 2.68 18.39 -58.98
N SER A 4 2.29 18.03 -57.75
CA SER A 4 2.25 19.04 -56.66
C SER A 4 1.89 18.47 -55.28
N ARG A 5 2.73 18.88 -54.35
CA ARG A 5 2.63 18.93 -52.89
C ARG A 5 1.36 19.69 -52.46
N LYS A 6 0.59 19.19 -51.48
CA LYS A 6 -0.46 20.00 -50.82
C LYS A 6 -0.48 19.77 -49.32
N LYS A 7 0.30 20.59 -48.60
CA LYS A 7 0.09 20.87 -47.18
C LYS A 7 0.80 22.16 -46.77
N SER A 8 0.04 23.25 -46.73
CA SER A 8 0.14 24.34 -45.74
C SER A 8 -0.82 25.47 -46.14
N GLU A 9 -1.96 25.58 -45.47
CA GLU A 9 -2.68 26.87 -45.34
C GLU A 9 -3.49 26.81 -44.04
N SER A 10 -3.01 27.58 -43.08
CA SER A 10 -3.67 28.19 -41.91
C SER A 10 -4.90 27.53 -41.27
N GLU A 11 -4.65 27.03 -40.06
CA GLU A 11 -5.62 26.91 -38.98
C GLU A 11 -6.03 28.32 -38.53
N GLN A 12 -7.23 28.76 -38.94
CA GLN A 12 -7.92 29.89 -38.31
C GLN A 12 -8.83 29.34 -37.19
N PRO A 13 -8.77 29.89 -35.97
CA PRO A 13 -9.66 29.50 -34.90
C PRO A 13 -11.09 29.87 -35.29
N ALA A 14 -12.00 28.89 -35.28
CA ALA A 14 -13.42 29.16 -35.38
C ALA A 14 -13.84 29.97 -34.15
N GLU A 15 -14.12 31.27 -34.35
CA GLU A 15 -14.77 32.12 -33.36
C GLU A 15 -16.07 31.48 -32.88
N PRO A 16 -16.42 31.63 -31.59
CA PRO A 16 -17.72 31.21 -31.10
C PRO A 16 -18.78 32.05 -31.80
N THR A 17 -19.54 31.44 -32.71
CA THR A 17 -20.70 32.06 -33.35
C THR A 17 -21.66 32.51 -32.24
N ARG A 18 -21.66 33.82 -31.96
CA ARG A 18 -22.66 34.45 -31.11
C ARG A 18 -24.02 34.20 -31.72
N PRO A 19 -25.05 33.81 -30.93
CA PRO A 19 -26.37 33.57 -31.48
C PRO A 19 -26.94 34.89 -31.98
N ASP A 20 -27.27 34.92 -33.28
CA ASP A 20 -28.02 35.98 -33.92
C ASP A 20 -29.37 36.19 -33.18
N PRO A 21 -29.74 37.42 -32.78
CA PRO A 21 -30.99 37.67 -32.07
C PRO A 21 -32.23 37.58 -32.97
N SER A 22 -32.09 37.30 -34.27
CA SER A 22 -33.18 37.30 -35.25
C SER A 22 -33.55 35.90 -35.78
N GLY A 23 -33.61 34.90 -34.89
CA GLY A 23 -34.04 33.53 -35.23
C GLY A 23 -35.50 33.26 -34.84
N ARG A 24 -36.41 33.28 -35.82
CA ARG A 24 -37.84 32.93 -35.69
C ARG A 24 -38.08 31.72 -34.77
N LYS A 25 -39.06 31.84 -33.89
CA LYS A 25 -39.62 30.78 -33.03
C LYS A 25 -40.16 29.65 -33.92
N GLY A 26 -39.30 28.72 -34.34
CA GLY A 26 -39.63 27.76 -35.40
C GLY A 26 -38.78 26.51 -35.40
N ARG A 27 -38.02 26.22 -34.33
CA ARG A 27 -37.47 24.88 -34.15
C ARG A 27 -38.55 24.00 -33.53
N PRO A 28 -38.96 22.90 -34.19
CA PRO A 28 -39.88 21.95 -33.59
C PRO A 28 -39.36 21.50 -32.23
N THR A 29 -40.21 21.55 -31.21
CA THR A 29 -39.92 20.93 -29.91
C THR A 29 -39.56 19.47 -30.18
N PRO A 30 -38.40 18.97 -29.73
CA PRO A 30 -37.99 17.60 -30.02
C PRO A 30 -39.10 16.65 -29.60
N THR A 31 -39.51 15.78 -30.52
CA THR A 31 -40.57 14.81 -30.24
C THR A 31 -40.12 13.91 -29.08
N ARG A 32 -41.07 13.45 -28.25
CA ARG A 32 -40.78 12.64 -27.05
C ARG A 32 -39.81 11.49 -27.33
N LYS A 33 -39.94 10.85 -28.49
CA LYS A 33 -39.04 9.77 -28.97
C LYS A 33 -37.58 10.23 -29.20
N GLN A 34 -37.37 11.43 -29.72
CA GLN A 34 -36.04 12.01 -29.90
C GLN A 34 -35.41 12.45 -28.57
N ALA A 35 -36.22 12.99 -27.67
CA ALA A 35 -35.78 13.30 -26.30
C ALA A 35 -35.43 12.03 -25.50
N GLU A 36 -36.20 10.96 -25.65
CA GLU A 36 -35.92 9.66 -25.05
C GLU A 36 -34.68 9.00 -25.66
N ALA A 37 -34.50 9.01 -26.99
CA ALA A 37 -33.31 8.50 -27.66
C ALA A 37 -32.03 9.27 -27.29
N ALA A 38 -32.11 10.60 -27.15
CA ALA A 38 -30.99 11.41 -26.68
C ALA A 38 -30.66 11.16 -25.19
N ARG A 39 -31.63 10.70 -24.41
CA ARG A 39 -31.48 10.34 -22.99
C ARG A 39 -31.05 8.88 -22.81
N GLN A 40 -31.22 8.04 -23.83
CA GLN A 40 -30.71 6.67 -23.88
C GLN A 40 -29.19 6.69 -24.11
N ARG A 41 -28.44 6.72 -23.02
CA ARG A 41 -27.01 6.38 -23.05
C ARG A 41 -26.89 4.86 -23.13
N PRO A 42 -26.31 4.29 -24.20
CA PRO A 42 -26.11 2.85 -24.28
C PRO A 42 -25.25 2.38 -23.10
N LEU A 43 -25.72 1.36 -22.36
CA LEU A 43 -24.98 0.77 -21.23
C LEU A 43 -23.61 0.21 -21.63
N VAL A 44 -23.40 -0.05 -22.93
CA VAL A 44 -22.17 -0.56 -23.50
C VAL A 44 -21.55 0.54 -24.37
N PRO A 45 -20.31 0.99 -24.10
CA PRO A 45 -19.59 1.89 -24.98
C PRO A 45 -19.52 1.29 -26.39
N SER A 46 -19.88 2.09 -27.41
CA SER A 46 -19.87 1.68 -28.82
C SER A 46 -18.52 1.14 -29.27
N ASP A 47 -17.42 1.64 -28.70
CA ASP A 47 -16.09 1.08 -28.84
C ASP A 47 -15.64 0.32 -27.58
N ARG A 48 -15.90 -0.99 -27.56
CA ARG A 48 -15.45 -1.89 -26.49
C ARG A 48 -13.92 -1.91 -26.35
N LYS A 49 -13.16 -1.65 -27.42
CA LYS A 49 -11.69 -1.66 -27.40
C LYS A 49 -11.14 -0.39 -26.76
N ALA A 50 -11.67 0.78 -27.12
CA ALA A 50 -11.34 2.03 -26.44
C ALA A 50 -11.76 2.02 -24.97
N ALA A 51 -12.94 1.50 -24.64
CA ALA A 51 -13.39 1.36 -23.27
C ALA A 51 -12.50 0.42 -22.44
N ARG A 52 -12.08 -0.71 -23.02
CA ARG A 52 -11.10 -1.63 -22.38
C ARG A 52 -9.74 -0.96 -22.18
N LYS A 53 -9.24 -0.20 -23.18
CA LYS A 53 -7.97 0.54 -23.07
C LYS A 53 -8.05 1.61 -21.98
N ALA A 54 -9.14 2.37 -21.92
CA ALA A 54 -9.37 3.37 -20.88
C ALA A 54 -9.51 2.74 -19.49
N ALA A 55 -10.21 1.61 -19.36
CA ALA A 55 -10.31 0.89 -18.10
C ALA A 55 -8.95 0.32 -17.65
N ARG A 56 -8.12 -0.16 -18.58
CA ARG A 56 -6.75 -0.59 -18.26
C ARG A 56 -5.90 0.58 -17.81
N ALA A 57 -5.90 1.70 -18.54
CA ALA A 57 -5.17 2.91 -18.16
C ALA A 57 -5.57 3.41 -16.76
N LYS A 58 -6.87 3.44 -16.44
CA LYS A 58 -7.35 3.82 -15.10
C LYS A 58 -6.86 2.87 -13.99
N ARG A 59 -6.80 1.57 -14.27
CA ARG A 59 -6.26 0.57 -13.32
C ARG A 59 -4.76 0.71 -13.13
N ASP A 60 -4.02 0.90 -14.23
CA ASP A 60 -2.57 1.08 -14.22
C ASP A 60 -2.21 2.37 -13.44
N GLU A 61 -2.96 3.46 -13.64
CA GLU A 61 -2.80 4.70 -12.87
C GLU A 61 -3.12 4.54 -11.38
N ALA A 62 -4.22 3.84 -11.04
CA ALA A 62 -4.58 3.58 -9.65
C ALA A 62 -3.49 2.75 -8.95
N TYR A 63 -3.00 1.69 -9.60
CA TYR A 63 -1.91 0.87 -9.09
C TYR A 63 -0.62 1.68 -8.90
N ARG A 64 -0.28 2.56 -9.85
CA ARG A 64 0.90 3.43 -9.72
C ARG A 64 0.79 4.36 -8.51
N ARG A 65 -0.37 4.98 -8.29
CA ARG A 65 -0.62 5.83 -7.11
C ARG A 65 -0.56 5.04 -5.81
N GLU A 66 -1.08 3.81 -5.78
CA GLU A 66 -0.96 2.93 -4.62
C GLU A 66 0.51 2.61 -4.33
N GLN A 67 1.31 2.25 -5.33
CA GLN A 67 2.75 1.99 -5.17
C GLN A 67 3.51 3.23 -4.67
N GLU A 68 3.24 4.39 -5.27
CA GLU A 68 3.80 5.67 -4.82
C GLU A 68 3.40 5.97 -3.36
N ALA A 69 2.16 5.68 -2.97
CA ALA A 69 1.68 5.85 -1.60
C ALA A 69 2.30 4.87 -0.60
N LEU A 70 2.64 3.66 -1.02
CA LEU A 70 3.39 2.72 -0.17
C LEU A 70 4.80 3.24 0.15
N VAL A 71 5.39 4.06 -0.73
CA VAL A 71 6.70 4.68 -0.53
C VAL A 71 6.58 5.99 0.24
N THR A 72 5.72 6.89 -0.22
CA THR A 72 5.54 8.26 0.31
C THR A 72 4.71 8.33 1.59
N GLY A 73 3.89 7.30 1.86
CA GLY A 73 2.99 7.27 3.00
C GLY A 73 1.68 8.05 2.83
N ASP A 74 1.32 8.53 1.62
CA ASP A 74 0.06 9.26 1.38
C ASP A 74 -1.16 8.38 1.69
N GLU A 75 -1.80 8.64 2.83
CA GLU A 75 -2.93 7.85 3.34
C GLU A 75 -4.12 7.76 2.39
N ARG A 76 -4.30 8.74 1.50
CA ARG A 76 -5.44 8.78 0.57
C ARG A 76 -5.42 7.59 -0.37
N TRP A 77 -4.24 7.18 -0.80
CA TRP A 77 -4.02 6.13 -1.80
C TRP A 77 -3.44 4.84 -1.21
N LEU A 78 -3.30 4.74 0.12
CA LEU A 78 -2.89 3.48 0.76
C LEU A 78 -3.94 2.36 0.55
N PRO A 79 -3.59 1.08 0.72
CA PRO A 79 -4.57 0.01 0.82
C PRO A 79 -5.45 0.17 2.06
N ALA A 80 -6.72 -0.26 2.00
CA ALA A 80 -7.69 -0.09 3.09
C ALA A 80 -7.21 -0.66 4.45
N ARG A 81 -6.40 -1.72 4.44
CA ARG A 81 -5.82 -2.33 5.66
C ARG A 81 -4.84 -1.42 6.40
N ASP A 82 -4.18 -0.52 5.67
CA ASP A 82 -3.10 0.35 6.13
C ASP A 82 -3.59 1.79 6.42
N LYS A 83 -4.84 2.11 6.03
CA LYS A 83 -5.43 3.43 6.20
C LYS A 83 -5.88 3.72 7.63
N GLY A 84 -5.86 5.00 7.97
CA GLY A 84 -6.50 5.55 9.16
C GLY A 84 -5.53 5.91 10.28
N PRO A 85 -5.96 6.78 11.21
CA PRO A 85 -5.08 7.38 12.22
C PRO A 85 -4.52 6.34 13.19
N VAL A 86 -5.31 5.32 13.55
CA VAL A 86 -4.84 4.21 14.40
C VAL A 86 -3.77 3.39 13.69
N ARG A 87 -3.97 3.02 12.42
CA ARG A 87 -2.99 2.26 11.65
C ARG A 87 -1.69 3.05 11.49
N ARG A 88 -1.78 4.34 11.17
CA ARG A 88 -0.61 5.22 11.12
C ARG A 88 0.16 5.24 12.43
N PHE A 89 -0.51 5.45 13.57
CA PHE A 89 0.15 5.44 14.87
C PHE A 89 0.87 4.10 15.13
N VAL A 90 0.25 2.97 14.80
CA VAL A 90 0.88 1.65 14.91
C VAL A 90 2.12 1.56 14.03
N ARG A 91 2.05 2.02 12.76
CA ARG A 91 3.19 2.02 11.84
C ARG A 91 4.35 2.82 12.41
N ASP A 92 4.09 4.07 12.79
CA ASP A 92 5.11 5.00 13.29
C ASP A 92 5.72 4.49 14.60
N TRP A 93 4.90 3.99 15.54
CA TRP A 93 5.38 3.49 16.83
C TRP A 93 6.18 2.17 16.72
N VAL A 94 5.79 1.28 15.81
CA VAL A 94 6.54 0.03 15.55
C VAL A 94 7.83 0.31 14.79
N ASP A 95 7.81 1.24 13.83
CA ASP A 95 8.97 1.53 12.99
C ASP A 95 10.03 2.37 13.70
N ALA A 96 9.65 3.09 14.76
CA ALA A 96 10.58 3.81 15.62
C ALA A 96 11.41 2.89 16.52
N ARG A 97 11.00 1.64 16.78
CA ARG A 97 11.71 0.75 17.70
C ARG A 97 12.75 -0.15 17.03
N TRP A 98 13.60 -0.75 17.85
CA TRP A 98 14.29 -1.99 17.49
C TRP A 98 13.44 -3.17 17.92
N SER A 99 13.23 -4.13 17.02
CA SER A 99 12.62 -5.41 17.37
C SER A 99 13.54 -6.57 17.09
N ALA A 100 13.68 -7.47 18.07
CA ALA A 100 14.37 -8.75 17.91
C ALA A 100 13.76 -9.55 16.74
N SER A 101 12.45 -9.46 16.58
CA SER A 101 11.70 -10.11 15.49
C SER A 101 12.20 -9.76 14.07
N GLU A 102 12.84 -8.60 13.87
CA GLU A 102 13.44 -8.22 12.57
C GLU A 102 14.63 -9.11 12.19
N PHE A 103 15.28 -9.73 13.17
CA PHE A 103 16.47 -10.55 12.99
C PHE A 103 16.17 -12.04 12.79
N ILE A 104 14.90 -12.46 12.82
CA ILE A 104 14.50 -13.85 12.57
C ILE A 104 15.06 -14.36 11.25
N LEU A 105 14.90 -13.59 10.17
CA LEU A 105 15.40 -13.98 8.84
C LEU A 105 16.94 -14.12 8.81
N PRO A 106 17.73 -13.13 9.24
CA PRO A 106 19.18 -13.28 9.38
C PRO A 106 19.61 -14.47 10.24
N VAL A 107 18.99 -14.67 11.40
CA VAL A 107 19.29 -15.78 12.31
C VAL A 107 19.00 -17.12 11.65
N MET A 108 17.90 -17.23 10.90
CA MET A 108 17.56 -18.44 10.15
C MET A 108 18.59 -18.73 9.05
N VAL A 109 19.09 -17.71 8.34
CA VAL A 109 20.16 -17.89 7.35
C VAL A 109 21.45 -18.35 8.02
N LEU A 110 21.83 -17.78 9.17
CA LEU A 110 22.99 -18.21 9.93
C LEU A 110 22.85 -19.66 10.42
N PHE A 111 21.64 -20.05 10.86
CA PHE A 111 21.33 -21.43 11.23
C PHE A 111 21.55 -22.39 10.06
N LEU A 112 21.01 -22.07 8.88
CA LEU A 112 21.20 -22.89 7.68
C LEU A 112 22.67 -22.96 7.26
N ALA A 113 23.40 -21.85 7.36
CA ALA A 113 24.84 -21.83 7.11
C ALA A 113 25.61 -22.74 8.09
N ALA A 114 25.27 -22.70 9.38
CA ALA A 114 25.86 -23.60 10.38
C ALA A 114 25.58 -25.07 10.05
N MET A 115 24.35 -25.41 9.64
CA MET A 115 23.99 -26.77 9.20
C MET A 115 24.78 -27.18 7.96
N MET A 116 24.96 -26.26 7.00
CA MET A 116 25.77 -26.51 5.81
C MET A 116 27.24 -26.74 6.13
N ILE A 117 27.82 -25.98 7.07
CA ILE A 117 29.20 -26.16 7.50
C ILE A 117 29.38 -27.56 8.11
N VAL A 118 28.50 -27.98 9.02
CA VAL A 118 28.56 -29.32 9.63
C VAL A 118 28.54 -30.41 8.55
N SER A 119 27.68 -30.26 7.54
CA SER A 119 27.55 -31.20 6.43
C SER A 119 28.76 -31.19 5.47
N LEU A 120 29.21 -30.01 5.04
CA LEU A 120 30.28 -29.86 4.05
C LEU A 120 31.65 -30.29 4.58
N PHE A 121 31.94 -29.99 5.84
CA PHE A 121 33.22 -30.33 6.46
C PHE A 121 33.27 -31.75 7.03
N LYS A 122 32.21 -32.56 6.84
CA LYS A 122 32.09 -33.95 7.33
C LYS A 122 32.54 -34.08 8.78
N ILE A 123 32.04 -33.18 9.63
CA ILE A 123 32.38 -33.14 11.05
C ILE A 123 32.01 -34.48 11.69
N GLU A 124 32.87 -34.98 12.58
CA GLU A 124 32.62 -36.21 13.33
C GLU A 124 31.23 -36.20 13.98
N ALA A 125 30.52 -37.32 13.91
CA ALA A 125 29.12 -37.43 14.33
C ALA A 125 28.87 -36.94 15.76
N GLY A 126 29.78 -37.20 16.71
CA GLY A 126 29.67 -36.74 18.10
C GLY A 126 29.69 -35.21 18.20
N MET A 127 30.70 -34.57 17.59
CA MET A 127 30.83 -33.12 17.59
C MET A 127 29.73 -32.43 16.77
N ALA A 128 29.34 -33.02 15.64
CA ALA A 128 28.24 -32.54 14.82
C ALA A 128 26.92 -32.51 15.59
N ALA A 129 26.61 -33.57 16.36
CA ALA A 129 25.41 -33.62 17.19
C ALA A 129 25.40 -32.51 18.25
N THR A 130 26.53 -32.26 18.93
CA THR A 130 26.64 -31.19 19.92
C THR A 130 26.44 -29.81 19.29
N ILE A 131 27.05 -29.55 18.12
CA ILE A 131 26.88 -28.30 17.38
C ILE A 131 25.41 -28.12 16.98
N VAL A 132 24.80 -29.13 16.36
CA VAL A 132 23.41 -29.05 15.91
C VAL A 132 22.46 -28.80 17.09
N MET A 133 22.64 -29.51 18.20
CA MET A 133 21.85 -29.30 19.41
C MET A 133 22.03 -27.88 19.96
N GLY A 134 23.27 -27.40 20.09
CA GLY A 134 23.56 -26.06 20.59
C GLY A 134 22.94 -24.96 19.74
N VAL A 135 23.12 -25.04 18.41
CA VAL A 135 22.53 -24.07 17.47
C VAL A 135 21.00 -24.15 17.49
N THR A 136 20.42 -25.35 17.62
CA THR A 136 18.97 -25.55 17.73
C THR A 136 18.39 -24.91 19.00
N ILE A 137 19.05 -25.09 20.15
CA ILE A 137 18.64 -24.47 21.42
C ILE A 137 18.69 -22.94 21.31
N VAL A 138 19.76 -22.39 20.74
CA VAL A 138 19.89 -20.94 20.52
C VAL A 138 18.77 -20.43 19.60
N MET A 139 18.47 -21.15 18.51
CA MET A 139 17.41 -20.77 17.58
C MET A 139 16.04 -20.79 18.25
N TYR A 140 15.70 -21.84 19.01
CA TYR A 140 14.43 -21.90 19.74
C TYR A 140 14.34 -20.86 20.86
N GLY A 141 15.44 -20.59 21.57
CA GLY A 141 15.52 -19.50 22.54
C GLY A 141 15.22 -18.15 21.88
N PHE A 142 15.81 -17.89 20.71
CA PHE A 142 15.56 -16.67 19.94
C PHE A 142 14.10 -16.55 19.46
N PHE A 143 13.49 -17.65 19.03
CA PHE A 143 12.05 -17.66 18.71
C PHE A 143 11.20 -17.35 19.95
N GLY A 144 11.52 -17.94 21.10
CA GLY A 144 10.85 -17.65 22.37
C GLY A 144 10.93 -16.17 22.74
N ILE A 145 12.12 -15.57 22.63
CA ILE A 145 12.32 -14.12 22.86
C ILE A 145 11.47 -13.28 21.90
N SER A 146 11.44 -13.64 20.61
CA SER A 146 10.66 -12.90 19.61
C SER A 146 9.14 -12.97 19.89
N ILE A 147 8.65 -14.12 20.34
CA ILE A 147 7.24 -14.28 20.73
C ILE A 147 6.92 -13.46 21.98
N ALA A 148 7.78 -13.51 23.00
CA ALA A 148 7.63 -12.71 24.22
C ALA A 148 7.65 -11.21 23.91
N GLU A 149 8.56 -10.77 23.04
CA GLU A 149 8.64 -9.40 22.55
C GLU A 149 7.33 -8.97 21.88
N ALA A 150 6.77 -9.79 20.98
CA ALA A 150 5.50 -9.50 20.31
C ALA A 150 4.34 -9.30 21.31
N ALA A 151 4.27 -10.16 22.33
CA ALA A 151 3.26 -10.04 23.39
C ALA A 151 3.43 -8.76 24.21
N LEU A 152 4.65 -8.46 24.66
CA LEU A 152 4.98 -7.26 25.42
C LEU A 152 4.68 -5.99 24.62
N VAL A 153 5.12 -5.95 23.36
CA VAL A 153 4.86 -4.85 22.44
C VAL A 153 3.36 -4.61 22.29
N TRP A 154 2.59 -5.67 22.08
CA TRP A 154 1.14 -5.55 21.90
C TRP A 154 0.48 -4.98 23.16
N TRP A 155 0.87 -5.44 24.35
CA TRP A 155 0.36 -4.90 25.61
C TRP A 155 0.66 -3.40 25.77
N HIS A 156 1.88 -2.97 25.45
CA HIS A 156 2.26 -1.55 25.53
C HIS A 156 1.53 -0.70 24.48
N LEU A 157 1.47 -1.19 23.24
CA LEU A 157 0.79 -0.51 22.14
C LEU A 157 -0.70 -0.37 22.39
N LYS A 158 -1.35 -1.42 22.89
CA LYS A 158 -2.79 -1.40 23.18
C LYS A 158 -3.13 -0.31 24.21
N LYS A 159 -2.30 -0.15 25.26
CA LYS A 159 -2.45 0.93 26.24
C LYS A 159 -2.32 2.30 25.57
N LYS A 160 -1.23 2.53 24.82
CA LYS A 160 -1.01 3.80 24.11
C LYS A 160 -2.11 4.14 23.10
N LEU A 161 -2.64 3.14 22.40
CA LEU A 161 -3.75 3.33 21.46
C LEU A 161 -5.04 3.69 22.18
N ALA A 162 -5.32 3.04 23.32
CA ALA A 162 -6.47 3.39 24.15
C ALA A 162 -6.36 4.82 24.70
N ASP A 163 -5.16 5.24 25.10
CA ASP A 163 -4.89 6.60 25.59
C ASP A 163 -5.02 7.66 24.48
N ALA A 164 -4.61 7.34 23.25
CA ALA A 164 -4.60 8.26 22.11
C ALA A 164 -5.97 8.40 21.41
N PHE A 165 -6.66 7.28 21.19
CA PHE A 165 -7.87 7.22 20.34
C PHE A 165 -9.12 6.74 21.08
N GLY A 166 -8.98 6.25 22.31
CA GLY A 166 -10.03 5.53 23.02
C GLY A 166 -10.03 4.03 22.67
N ALA A 167 -10.44 3.19 23.62
CA ALA A 167 -10.43 1.73 23.47
C ALA A 167 -11.33 1.25 22.32
N ASP A 168 -12.47 1.92 22.10
CA ASP A 168 -13.47 1.52 21.10
C ASP A 168 -13.06 1.87 19.66
N ALA A 169 -12.12 2.80 19.49
CA ALA A 169 -11.64 3.23 18.18
C ALA A 169 -10.60 2.26 17.57
N ILE A 170 -10.13 1.27 18.32
CA ILE A 170 -9.09 0.33 17.88
C ILE A 170 -9.72 -0.71 16.94
N PRO A 171 -9.32 -0.75 15.64
CA PRO A 171 -9.88 -1.73 14.72
C PRO A 171 -9.54 -3.16 15.14
N ARG A 172 -10.45 -4.10 14.83
CA ARG A 172 -10.17 -5.54 14.99
C ARG A 172 -8.94 -5.93 14.14
N GLY A 173 -8.17 -6.90 14.64
CA GLY A 173 -6.94 -7.35 13.98
C GLY A 173 -5.75 -6.39 14.06
N THR A 174 -5.81 -5.35 14.92
CA THR A 174 -4.64 -4.47 15.14
C THR A 174 -3.45 -5.20 15.73
N TRP A 175 -3.69 -6.24 16.53
CA TRP A 175 -2.62 -7.11 17.04
C TRP A 175 -1.87 -7.80 15.89
N PHE A 176 -2.60 -8.43 14.97
CA PHE A 176 -2.01 -9.21 13.87
C PHE A 176 -1.26 -8.29 12.91
N TYR A 177 -1.80 -7.10 12.65
CA TYR A 177 -1.13 -6.07 11.87
C TYR A 177 0.16 -5.57 12.52
N THR A 178 0.17 -5.41 13.85
CA THR A 178 1.38 -5.02 14.59
C THR A 178 2.44 -6.12 14.48
N TYR A 179 2.02 -7.37 14.70
CA TYR A 179 2.88 -8.55 14.64
C TYR A 179 3.51 -8.75 13.25
N SER A 180 2.69 -8.69 12.19
CA SER A 180 3.19 -8.85 10.82
C SER A 180 4.22 -7.78 10.45
N ARG A 181 4.05 -6.55 10.96
CA ARG A 181 5.02 -5.48 10.77
C ARG A 181 6.33 -5.72 11.54
N MET A 182 6.28 -6.32 12.73
CA MET A 182 7.47 -6.62 13.54
C MET A 182 8.36 -7.70 12.93
N ILE A 183 7.78 -8.77 12.38
CA ILE A 183 8.53 -9.88 11.76
C ILE A 183 9.30 -9.41 10.53
N MET A 184 8.72 -8.51 9.75
CA MET A 184 9.39 -8.02 8.55
C MET A 184 10.52 -7.06 8.94
N ALA A 185 11.69 -7.29 8.33
CA ALA A 185 12.82 -6.37 8.42
C ALA A 185 12.39 -4.96 8.00
N ARG A 186 12.89 -3.93 8.69
CA ARG A 186 12.47 -2.52 8.50
C ARG A 186 12.52 -2.06 7.03
N MET A 187 13.50 -2.53 6.26
CA MET A 187 13.67 -2.18 4.85
C MET A 187 12.61 -2.80 3.92
N TRP A 188 12.04 -3.95 4.32
CA TRP A 188 11.05 -4.70 3.52
C TRP A 188 9.61 -4.46 3.97
N ARG A 189 9.41 -3.59 4.97
CA ARG A 189 8.06 -3.20 5.40
C ARG A 189 7.38 -2.37 4.32
N SER A 190 6.11 -2.68 4.08
CA SER A 190 5.22 -1.93 3.20
C SER A 190 3.94 -1.61 3.97
N PRO A 191 3.50 -0.34 4.08
CA PRO A 191 4.16 0.89 3.60
C PRO A 191 5.52 1.13 4.27
N ARG A 192 6.41 1.85 3.57
CA ARG A 192 7.76 2.16 4.08
C ARG A 192 7.68 2.95 5.39
N PRO A 193 8.64 2.75 6.30
CA PRO A 193 8.78 3.57 7.51
C PRO A 193 8.87 5.06 7.18
N GLN A 194 8.00 5.86 7.79
CA GLN A 194 7.99 7.32 7.62
C GLN A 194 8.81 8.05 8.70
N VAL A 195 9.07 7.38 9.82
CA VAL A 195 9.80 7.93 10.97
C VAL A 195 11.17 7.26 11.16
N LYS A 196 12.10 8.00 11.76
CA LYS A 196 13.42 7.45 12.12
C LYS A 196 13.32 6.58 13.39
N ARG A 197 14.34 5.75 13.61
CA ARG A 197 14.43 5.00 14.88
C ARG A 197 14.55 5.99 16.05
N GLY A 198 13.79 5.76 17.12
CA GLY A 198 13.70 6.64 18.29
C GLY A 198 12.66 7.76 18.18
N GLU A 199 12.12 8.02 17.00
CA GLU A 199 11.13 9.08 16.77
C GLU A 199 9.72 8.53 16.98
N PHE A 200 9.28 8.48 18.24
CA PHE A 200 7.96 7.97 18.59
C PHE A 200 6.87 9.02 18.31
N PRO A 201 5.70 8.61 17.79
CA PRO A 201 4.57 9.53 17.63
C PRO A 201 4.08 10.02 19.00
N GLU A 202 3.90 11.34 19.12
CA GLU A 202 3.31 11.94 20.31
C GLU A 202 1.85 11.49 20.48
N VAL A 203 1.50 11.09 21.70
CA VAL A 203 0.11 10.79 22.06
C VAL A 203 -0.60 12.14 22.19
N ARG A 204 -1.31 12.56 21.14
CA ARG A 204 -2.10 13.78 21.19
C ARG A 204 -3.31 13.54 22.10
N HIS A 205 -3.15 13.82 23.39
CA HIS A 205 -4.25 13.79 24.35
C HIS A 205 -5.33 14.76 23.87
N LYS A 206 -6.53 14.26 23.57
CA LYS A 206 -7.71 15.13 23.51
C LYS A 206 -7.87 15.70 24.91
N LYS A 207 -7.46 16.97 25.11
CA LYS A 207 -7.93 17.75 26.26
C LYS A 207 -9.46 17.70 26.18
N ARG A 208 -10.05 17.11 27.23
CA ARG A 208 -11.50 17.12 27.43
C ARG A 208 -12.00 18.56 27.54
#